data_AF-A0A6M8V6M9-F1
#
_entry.id   AF-A0A6M8V6M9-F1
#
_cell.length_a   1.000
_cell.length_b   1.000
_cell.length_c   1.000
_cell.angle_alpha   90.00
_cell.angle_beta   90.00
_cell.angle_gamma   90.00
#
_symmetry.space_group_name_H-M   'P 1'
#
loop_
_entity.id
_entity.type
_entity.pdbx_description
1 polymer ?
#
loop_
_entity_poly.entity_id
_entity_poly.type
_entity_poly.pdbx_seq_one_letter_code
_entity_poly.pdbx_strand_id
1 'polypeptide(L)'
;MILKKNYSDLDLVDSIYIRALEFYDYDYEEALLALTFATIPFRKVPLVIPFINVRIYYPLISANDSISNLKNQNLPAKLFYDTPDDSGGDKDKLAHFFGNAFIGYAENVLKLADVFGYFVEAFEEDFKAQSEVDFRDVDVNWYGVLFGDMLELNKKILPSQIMTLRSLRYFIITL
;
A
#
# COMPACT_ATOMS: atom_id res chain seq x y z
N MET A 1 17.19 -4.68 10.00
CA MET A 1 18.54 -4.11 9.78
C MET A 1 19.52 -5.01 9.02
N ILE A 2 19.41 -6.36 9.07
CA ILE A 2 20.26 -7.26 8.25
C ILE A 2 19.75 -7.36 6.80
N LEU A 3 18.43 -7.50 6.59
CA LEU A 3 17.86 -7.66 5.24
C LEU A 3 18.12 -6.44 4.34
N LYS A 4 17.83 -5.22 4.82
CA LYS A 4 18.08 -3.97 4.07
C LYS A 4 19.51 -3.75 3.60
N LYS A 5 20.50 -4.44 4.17
CA LYS A 5 21.90 -4.33 3.74
C LYS A 5 22.24 -5.25 2.57
N ASN A 6 21.47 -6.32 2.38
CA ASN A 6 21.80 -7.41 1.46
C ASN A 6 20.80 -7.54 0.30
N TYR A 7 19.67 -6.84 0.38
CA TYR A 7 18.54 -6.98 -0.53
C TYR A 7 18.07 -5.61 -1.02
N SER A 8 17.58 -5.56 -2.25
CA SER A 8 16.95 -4.37 -2.81
C SER A 8 15.59 -4.10 -2.14
N ASP A 9 15.08 -2.89 -2.28
CA ASP A 9 13.76 -2.58 -1.73
C ASP A 9 12.65 -3.44 -2.37
N LEU A 10 12.78 -3.82 -3.65
CA LEU A 10 11.86 -4.75 -4.31
C LEU A 10 11.92 -6.16 -3.70
N ASP A 11 13.10 -6.69 -3.40
CA ASP A 11 13.25 -7.99 -2.71
C ASP A 11 12.60 -7.95 -1.32
N LEU A 12 12.65 -6.79 -0.66
CA LEU A 12 12.01 -6.59 0.65
C LEU A 12 10.50 -6.50 0.56
N VAL A 13 9.94 -5.93 -0.52
CA VAL A 13 8.49 -5.99 -0.78
C VAL A 13 8.04 -7.43 -0.87
N ASP A 14 8.73 -8.25 -1.66
CA ASP A 14 8.41 -9.67 -1.80
C ASP A 14 8.55 -10.42 -0.48
N SER A 15 9.59 -10.11 0.30
CA SER A 15 9.82 -10.72 1.61
C SER A 15 8.67 -10.41 2.59
N ILE A 16 8.20 -9.16 2.63
CA ILE A 16 7.06 -8.74 3.48
C ILE A 16 5.77 -9.43 3.01
N TYR A 17 5.55 -9.51 1.70
CA TYR A 17 4.40 -10.20 1.12
C TYR A 17 4.37 -11.70 1.45
N ILE A 18 5.47 -12.41 1.19
CA ILE A 18 5.60 -13.84 1.52
C ILE A 18 5.38 -14.06 3.01
N ARG A 19 5.95 -13.19 3.86
CA ARG A 19 5.77 -13.30 5.30
C ARG A 19 4.31 -13.11 5.73
N ALA A 20 3.57 -12.22 5.08
CA ALA A 20 2.15 -12.05 5.33
C ALA A 20 1.35 -13.28 4.90
N LEU A 21 1.63 -13.85 3.73
CA LEU A 21 0.98 -15.10 3.30
C LEU A 21 1.23 -16.23 4.31
N GLU A 22 2.47 -16.44 4.75
CA GLU A 22 2.78 -17.45 5.76
C GLU A 22 2.05 -17.20 7.10
N PHE A 23 1.89 -15.93 7.49
CA PHE A 23 1.22 -15.58 8.74
C PHE A 23 -0.28 -15.87 8.68
N TYR A 24 -0.90 -15.70 7.52
CA TYR A 24 -2.32 -15.93 7.27
C TYR A 24 -2.62 -17.30 6.65
N ASP A 25 -1.72 -18.28 6.79
CA ASP A 25 -1.90 -19.65 6.24
C ASP A 25 -2.27 -19.68 4.74
N TYR A 26 -1.67 -18.76 3.96
CA TYR A 26 -1.92 -18.53 2.54
C TYR A 26 -3.36 -18.09 2.22
N ASP A 27 -4.06 -17.46 3.16
CA ASP A 27 -5.21 -16.62 2.88
C ASP A 27 -4.75 -15.30 2.25
N TYR A 28 -4.84 -15.23 0.93
CA TYR A 28 -4.37 -14.09 0.14
C TYR A 28 -5.20 -12.83 0.40
N GLU A 29 -6.50 -12.96 0.65
CA GLU A 29 -7.39 -11.81 0.87
C GLU A 29 -7.01 -11.12 2.19
N GLU A 30 -6.94 -11.89 3.28
CA GLU A 30 -6.52 -11.40 4.59
C GLU A 30 -5.08 -10.89 4.58
N ALA A 31 -4.17 -11.58 3.90
CA ALA A 31 -2.78 -11.15 3.77
C ALA A 31 -2.67 -9.79 3.05
N LEU A 32 -3.38 -9.60 1.94
CA LEU A 32 -3.36 -8.34 1.18
C LEU A 32 -3.97 -7.19 2.00
N LEU A 33 -5.10 -7.43 2.67
CA LEU A 33 -5.73 -6.44 3.54
C LEU A 33 -4.81 -6.04 4.71
N ALA A 34 -4.18 -7.03 5.36
CA ALA A 34 -3.23 -6.79 6.43
C ALA A 34 -2.01 -6.00 5.95
N LEU A 35 -1.51 -6.32 4.76
CA LEU A 35 -0.41 -5.58 4.14
C LEU A 35 -0.77 -4.12 3.90
N THR A 36 -1.98 -3.82 3.41
CA THR A 36 -2.47 -2.44 3.23
C THR A 36 -2.20 -1.61 4.48
N PHE A 37 -2.64 -2.08 5.65
CA PHE A 37 -2.49 -1.34 6.91
C PHE A 37 -1.08 -1.42 7.49
N ALA A 38 -0.41 -2.56 7.37
CA ALA A 38 0.94 -2.75 7.88
C ALA A 38 1.94 -1.81 7.19
N THR A 39 1.73 -1.51 5.91
CA THR A 39 2.64 -0.66 5.12
C THR A 39 2.31 0.83 5.17
N ILE A 40 1.23 1.28 5.83
CA ILE A 40 0.94 2.71 5.97
C ILE A 40 2.10 3.39 6.74
N PRO A 41 2.81 4.38 6.17
CA PRO A 41 3.91 5.03 6.86
C PRO A 41 3.44 6.08 7.88
N PHE A 42 2.14 6.35 7.96
CA PHE A 42 1.53 7.31 8.87
C PHE A 42 1.00 6.64 10.14
N ARG A 43 1.29 7.24 11.30
CA ARG A 43 0.76 6.78 12.59
C ARG A 43 -0.67 7.23 12.82
N LYS A 44 -0.99 8.44 12.36
CA LYS A 44 -2.30 9.06 12.52
C LYS A 44 -2.77 9.57 11.17
N VAL A 45 -4.05 9.40 10.90
CA VAL A 45 -4.72 10.09 9.79
C VAL A 45 -5.55 11.24 10.34
N PRO A 46 -5.60 12.36 9.64
CA PRO A 46 -6.63 13.35 9.89
C PRO A 46 -7.99 12.73 9.52
N LEU A 47 -8.92 12.73 10.45
CA LEU A 47 -10.34 12.55 10.18
C LEU A 47 -10.99 13.91 10.34
N VAL A 48 -11.71 14.34 9.32
CA VAL A 48 -12.55 15.53 9.41
C VAL A 48 -13.91 15.05 9.91
N ILE A 49 -14.39 15.59 11.03
CA ILE A 49 -15.75 15.29 11.49
C ILE A 49 -16.72 16.08 10.59
N PRO A 50 -17.64 15.40 9.89
CA PRO A 50 -18.61 16.07 9.04
C PRO A 50 -19.40 17.13 9.80
N PHE A 51 -19.84 18.18 9.11
CA PHE A 51 -20.69 19.28 9.60
C PHE A 51 -20.06 20.28 10.59
N ILE A 52 -19.00 19.90 11.31
CA ILE A 52 -18.31 20.80 12.26
C ILE A 52 -16.89 21.17 11.82
N ASN A 53 -16.37 20.58 10.73
CA ASN A 53 -15.03 20.82 10.17
C ASN A 53 -13.89 20.71 11.21
N VAL A 54 -14.08 19.88 12.23
CA VAL A 54 -13.06 19.61 13.25
C VAL A 54 -12.17 18.48 12.74
N ARG A 55 -10.87 18.73 12.64
CA ARG A 55 -9.87 17.71 12.29
C ARG A 55 -9.38 17.01 13.55
N ILE A 56 -9.70 15.72 13.69
CA ILE A 56 -9.15 14.85 14.73
C ILE A 56 -8.05 13.96 14.12
N TYR A 57 -7.02 13.62 14.89
CA TYR A 57 -5.95 12.75 14.40
C TYR A 57 -6.11 11.35 15.00
N TYR A 58 -6.70 10.45 14.21
CA TYR A 58 -7.01 9.08 14.65
C TYR A 58 -5.79 8.16 14.46
N PRO A 59 -5.39 7.39 15.49
CA PRO A 59 -4.29 6.44 15.38
C PRO A 59 -4.70 5.24 14.50
N LEU A 60 -4.06 5.07 13.35
CA LEU A 60 -4.30 3.93 12.46
C LEU A 60 -3.69 2.63 12.99
N ILE A 61 -2.60 2.74 13.74
CA ILE A 61 -1.81 1.59 14.18
C ILE A 61 -1.81 1.59 15.70
N SER A 62 -2.30 0.51 16.30
CA SER A 62 -2.25 0.27 17.75
C SER A 62 -0.85 -0.19 18.21
N ALA A 63 0.21 0.42 17.66
CA ALA A 63 1.59 0.16 18.04
C ALA A 63 2.17 1.37 18.77
N ASN A 64 3.08 1.11 19.72
CA ASN A 64 3.81 2.19 20.37
C ASN A 64 4.77 2.90 19.37
N ASP A 65 5.23 4.09 19.74
CA ASP A 65 6.03 4.94 18.86
C ASP A 65 7.34 4.27 18.43
N SER A 66 7.98 3.51 19.32
CA SER A 66 9.21 2.77 19.01
C SER A 66 8.99 1.77 17.87
N ILE A 67 7.93 0.97 17.95
CA ILE A 67 7.62 -0.05 16.93
C ILE A 67 7.19 0.60 15.62
N SER A 68 6.34 1.63 15.67
CA SER A 68 5.92 2.36 14.46
C SER A 68 7.11 2.99 13.74
N ASN A 69 8.02 3.63 14.48
CA ASN A 69 9.21 4.25 13.91
C ASN A 69 10.17 3.20 13.32
N LEU A 70 10.39 2.09 14.02
CA LEU A 70 11.22 1.01 13.52
C LEU A 70 10.65 0.40 12.24
N LYS A 71 9.34 0.18 12.19
CA LYS A 71 8.63 -0.28 10.98
C LYS A 71 8.87 0.69 9.82
N ASN A 72 8.59 1.98 10.01
CA ASN A 72 8.73 3.00 8.97
C ASN A 72 10.17 3.17 8.46
N GLN A 73 11.17 3.02 9.34
CA GLN A 73 12.59 3.02 8.95
C GLN A 73 12.95 1.82 8.07
N ASN A 74 12.28 0.67 8.28
CA ASN A 74 12.56 -0.56 7.56
C ASN A 74 11.60 -0.80 6.38
N LEU A 75 10.58 0.04 6.16
CA LEU A 75 9.75 -0.04 4.96
C LEU A 75 10.60 0.18 3.69
N PRO A 76 10.37 -0.61 2.63
CA PRO A 76 10.90 -0.35 1.29
C PRO A 76 10.48 1.04 0.80
N ALA A 77 11.40 1.76 0.14
CA ALA A 77 11.18 3.14 -0.28
C ALA A 77 11.55 3.40 -1.74
N LYS A 78 12.49 2.64 -2.31
CA LYS A 78 12.94 2.72 -3.70
C LYS A 78 12.25 1.65 -4.53
N LEU A 79 10.97 1.88 -4.81
CA LEU A 79 10.10 0.93 -5.48
C LEU A 79 10.19 1.04 -7.00
N PHE A 80 10.48 2.22 -7.52
CA PHE A 80 10.39 2.52 -8.93
C PHE A 80 11.62 3.26 -9.44
N TYR A 81 11.79 3.27 -10.77
CA TYR A 81 12.90 4.00 -11.36
C TYR A 81 12.85 5.51 -11.08
N ASP A 82 11.65 6.08 -11.05
CA ASP A 82 11.39 7.50 -10.85
C ASP A 82 11.24 7.89 -9.36
N THR A 83 11.52 6.99 -8.41
CA THR A 83 11.37 7.23 -6.95
C THR A 83 11.98 8.58 -6.55
N PRO A 84 11.27 9.44 -5.78
CA PRO A 84 11.82 10.68 -5.24
C PRO A 84 13.03 10.45 -4.33
N ASP A 85 14.05 11.30 -4.42
CA ASP A 85 15.28 11.20 -3.61
C ASP A 85 15.13 11.84 -2.20
N ASP A 86 13.92 11.91 -1.68
CA ASP A 86 13.66 12.41 -0.33
C ASP A 86 13.64 11.27 0.71
N SER A 87 13.49 11.63 1.99
CA SER A 87 13.48 10.65 3.09
C SER A 87 12.26 9.71 3.10
N GLY A 88 11.20 10.10 2.41
CA GLY A 88 9.96 9.35 2.24
C GLY A 88 10.06 8.32 1.13
N GLY A 89 10.61 8.69 -0.03
CA GLY A 89 10.59 7.86 -1.23
C GLY A 89 9.15 7.43 -1.57
N ASP A 90 8.97 6.17 -1.94
CA ASP A 90 7.66 5.57 -2.26
C ASP A 90 7.06 4.72 -1.11
N LYS A 91 7.40 5.00 0.16
CA LYS A 91 6.92 4.17 1.29
C LYS A 91 5.40 4.11 1.40
N ASP A 92 4.72 5.23 1.15
CA ASP A 92 3.26 5.33 1.15
C ASP A 92 2.63 4.55 0.00
N LYS A 93 3.32 4.47 -1.14
CA LYS A 93 2.86 3.74 -2.33
C LYS A 93 2.68 2.24 -2.08
N LEU A 94 3.33 1.67 -1.06
CA LEU A 94 3.08 0.28 -0.64
C LEU A 94 1.63 0.06 -0.19
N ALA A 95 1.07 0.98 0.61
CA ALA A 95 -0.30 0.87 1.08
C ALA A 95 -1.29 1.02 -0.08
N HIS A 96 -1.02 1.92 -1.02
CA HIS A 96 -1.76 2.07 -2.28
C HIS A 96 -1.74 0.78 -3.10
N PHE A 97 -0.56 0.21 -3.32
CA PHE A 97 -0.37 -1.01 -4.09
C PHE A 97 -1.13 -2.20 -3.45
N PHE A 98 -0.91 -2.48 -2.17
CA PHE A 98 -1.54 -3.63 -1.52
C PHE A 98 -3.03 -3.45 -1.28
N GLY A 99 -3.50 -2.22 -1.00
CA GLY A 99 -4.93 -1.92 -0.88
C GLY A 99 -5.69 -2.16 -2.18
N ASN A 100 -5.12 -1.75 -3.31
CA ASN A 100 -5.73 -2.01 -4.60
C ASN A 100 -5.55 -3.46 -5.08
N ALA A 101 -4.47 -4.13 -4.66
CA ALA A 101 -4.32 -5.57 -4.87
C ALA A 101 -5.35 -6.37 -4.12
N PHE A 102 -5.68 -5.97 -2.88
CA PHE A 102 -6.81 -6.54 -2.15
C PHE A 102 -8.11 -6.35 -2.95
N ILE A 103 -8.38 -5.14 -3.46
CA ILE A 103 -9.60 -4.87 -4.25
C ILE A 103 -9.67 -5.75 -5.50
N GLY A 104 -8.60 -5.82 -6.30
CA GLY A 104 -8.56 -6.66 -7.50
C GLY A 104 -8.63 -8.16 -7.20
N TYR A 105 -8.06 -8.61 -6.09
CA TYR A 105 -8.13 -10.00 -5.66
C TYR A 105 -9.50 -10.39 -5.07
N ALA A 106 -10.14 -9.46 -4.37
CA ALA A 106 -11.38 -9.69 -3.64
C ALA A 106 -12.63 -9.42 -4.50
N GLU A 107 -12.54 -9.37 -5.83
CA GLU A 107 -13.64 -9.04 -6.75
C GLU A 107 -14.92 -9.93 -6.58
N ASN A 108 -14.86 -11.00 -5.79
CA ASN A 108 -16.03 -11.81 -5.40
C ASN A 108 -16.61 -11.53 -3.99
N VAL A 109 -16.04 -10.61 -3.19
CA VAL A 109 -16.39 -10.39 -1.78
C VAL A 109 -16.84 -8.94 -1.53
N LEU A 110 -17.92 -8.54 -2.20
CA LEU A 110 -18.77 -7.41 -1.77
C LEU A 110 -19.54 -7.73 -0.46
N LYS A 111 -18.89 -8.31 0.55
CA LYS A 111 -19.47 -8.60 1.88
C LYS A 111 -18.93 -7.72 3.00
N LEU A 112 -18.02 -6.79 2.71
CA LEU A 112 -17.50 -5.83 3.68
C LEU A 112 -18.04 -4.40 3.47
N ALA A 113 -19.14 -4.25 2.73
CA ALA A 113 -19.72 -2.96 2.34
C ALA A 113 -19.92 -1.97 3.49
N ASP A 114 -20.24 -2.45 4.70
CA ASP A 114 -20.46 -1.57 5.85
C ASP A 114 -19.15 -1.05 6.47
N VAL A 115 -18.07 -1.86 6.47
CA VAL A 115 -16.76 -1.47 7.02
C VAL A 115 -15.97 -0.65 5.99
N PHE A 116 -16.03 -1.06 4.72
CA PHE A 116 -15.48 -0.27 3.61
C PHE A 116 -16.27 1.01 3.38
N GLY A 117 -17.58 1.05 3.66
CA GLY A 117 -18.37 2.29 3.53
C GLY A 117 -17.85 3.41 4.44
N TYR A 118 -17.65 3.14 5.73
CA TYR A 118 -17.07 4.12 6.65
C TYR A 118 -15.61 4.46 6.32
N PHE A 119 -14.84 3.49 5.83
CA PHE A 119 -13.44 3.71 5.44
C PHE A 119 -13.33 4.55 4.16
N VAL A 120 -14.16 4.25 3.15
CA VAL A 120 -14.25 4.99 1.88
C VAL A 120 -14.78 6.39 2.10
N GLU A 121 -15.83 6.59 2.91
CA GLU A 121 -16.32 7.93 3.25
C GLU A 121 -15.24 8.77 3.94
N ALA A 122 -14.52 8.20 4.91
CA ALA A 122 -13.41 8.90 5.59
C ALA A 122 -12.24 9.22 4.65
N PHE A 123 -11.95 8.33 3.68
CA PHE A 123 -10.91 8.57 2.67
C PHE A 123 -11.35 9.58 1.60
N GLU A 124 -12.59 9.54 1.12
CA GLU A 124 -13.12 10.46 0.12
C GLU A 124 -13.17 11.90 0.64
N GLU A 125 -13.53 12.10 1.92
CA GLU A 125 -13.58 13.42 2.53
C GLU A 125 -12.19 14.02 2.74
N ASP A 126 -11.19 13.20 3.12
CA ASP A 126 -9.79 13.65 3.25
C ASP A 126 -9.14 13.89 1.87
N PHE A 127 -9.44 13.07 0.86
CA PHE A 127 -9.02 13.30 -0.53
C PHE A 127 -9.65 14.56 -1.14
N LYS A 128 -10.94 14.84 -0.88
CA LYS A 128 -11.58 16.10 -1.28
C LYS A 128 -10.92 17.31 -0.61
N ALA A 129 -10.42 17.16 0.61
CA ALA A 129 -9.76 18.24 1.34
C ALA A 129 -8.28 18.46 0.94
N GLN A 130 -7.63 17.50 0.28
CA GLN A 130 -6.21 17.55 -0.13
C GLN A 130 -6.02 17.66 -1.66
N SER A 131 -7.00 18.18 -2.39
CA SER A 131 -7.18 18.05 -3.86
C SER A 131 -6.06 18.60 -4.78
N GLU A 132 -4.84 18.07 -4.69
CA GLU A 132 -3.97 17.83 -5.84
C GLU A 132 -3.92 16.32 -6.04
N VAL A 133 -4.45 15.85 -7.18
CA VAL A 133 -4.39 14.43 -7.54
C VAL A 133 -2.91 14.07 -7.71
N ASP A 134 -2.36 13.24 -6.82
CA ASP A 134 -1.05 12.64 -7.04
C ASP A 134 -1.20 11.56 -8.13
N PHE A 135 -0.77 11.89 -9.35
CA PHE A 135 -0.81 10.96 -10.47
C PHE A 135 0.02 9.69 -10.22
N ARG A 136 1.03 9.74 -9.35
CA ARG A 136 1.78 8.54 -8.95
C ARG A 136 0.90 7.59 -8.14
N ASP A 137 0.04 8.10 -7.26
CA ASP A 137 -0.90 7.26 -6.52
C ASP A 137 -1.88 6.56 -7.46
N VAL A 138 -2.44 7.31 -8.40
CA VAL A 138 -3.37 6.74 -9.39
C VAL A 138 -2.71 5.64 -10.22
N ASP A 139 -1.46 5.86 -10.65
CA ASP A 139 -0.71 4.87 -11.42
C ASP A 139 -0.38 3.63 -10.57
N VAL A 140 0.09 3.80 -9.33
CA VAL A 140 0.38 2.68 -8.43
C VAL A 140 -0.87 1.89 -8.07
N ASN A 141 -2.02 2.55 -7.87
CA ASN A 141 -3.29 1.88 -7.63
C ASN A 141 -3.63 0.89 -8.75
N TRP A 142 -3.46 1.30 -10.02
CA TRP A 142 -3.70 0.43 -11.18
C TRP A 142 -2.80 -0.81 -11.17
N TYR A 143 -1.52 -0.65 -10.82
CA TYR A 143 -0.60 -1.78 -10.66
C TYR A 143 -0.96 -2.69 -9.49
N GLY A 144 -1.53 -2.13 -8.41
CA GLY A 144 -2.11 -2.90 -7.33
C GLY A 144 -3.23 -3.82 -7.82
N VAL A 145 -4.24 -3.26 -8.50
CA VAL A 145 -5.35 -4.04 -9.08
C VAL A 145 -4.80 -5.14 -9.99
N LEU A 146 -3.91 -4.80 -10.94
CA LEU A 146 -3.28 -5.77 -11.84
C LEU A 146 -2.60 -6.92 -11.08
N PHE A 147 -1.91 -6.64 -9.97
CA PHE A 147 -1.30 -7.69 -9.15
C PHE A 147 -2.36 -8.60 -8.52
N GLY A 148 -3.45 -8.03 -8.00
CA GLY A 148 -4.60 -8.77 -7.47
C GLY A 148 -5.21 -9.71 -8.53
N ASP A 149 -5.53 -9.19 -9.70
CA ASP A 149 -6.10 -9.97 -10.81
C ASP A 149 -5.18 -11.12 -11.23
N MET A 150 -3.88 -10.84 -11.33
CA MET A 150 -2.87 -11.83 -11.72
C MET A 150 -2.66 -12.91 -10.65
N LEU A 151 -2.91 -12.59 -9.37
CA LEU A 151 -2.86 -13.57 -8.29
C LEU A 151 -3.97 -14.61 -8.38
N GLU A 152 -5.13 -14.30 -8.96
CA GLU A 152 -6.16 -15.31 -9.25
C GLU A 152 -5.64 -16.37 -10.23
N LEU A 153 -4.91 -15.92 -11.26
CA LEU A 153 -4.39 -16.76 -12.33
C LEU A 153 -3.11 -17.51 -11.93
N ASN A 154 -2.25 -16.89 -11.13
CA ASN A 154 -0.96 -17.43 -10.75
C ASN A 154 -0.55 -17.04 -9.33
N LYS A 155 -0.76 -17.95 -8.37
CA LYS A 155 -0.42 -17.78 -6.95
C LYS A 155 1.08 -17.59 -6.65
N LYS A 156 1.96 -17.77 -7.64
CA LYS A 156 3.42 -17.59 -7.51
C LYS A 156 3.92 -16.21 -7.95
N ILE A 157 3.04 -15.35 -8.47
CA ILE A 157 3.43 -14.00 -8.84
C ILE A 157 3.84 -13.20 -7.60
N LEU A 158 4.89 -12.40 -7.73
CA LEU A 158 5.45 -11.57 -6.68
C LEU A 158 5.18 -10.07 -6.95
N PRO A 159 4.96 -9.26 -5.91
CA PRO A 159 4.73 -7.82 -6.06
C PRO A 159 5.82 -7.11 -6.88
N SER A 160 7.09 -7.46 -6.64
CA SER A 160 8.24 -6.86 -7.33
C SER A 160 8.17 -6.99 -8.84
N GLN A 161 7.57 -8.07 -9.35
CA GLN A 161 7.44 -8.32 -10.78
C GLN A 161 6.50 -7.30 -11.42
N ILE A 162 5.39 -6.97 -10.73
CA ILE A 162 4.44 -5.94 -11.18
C ILE A 162 5.03 -4.53 -11.03
N MET A 163 5.75 -4.25 -9.93
CA MET A 163 6.44 -2.97 -9.74
C MET A 163 7.55 -2.73 -10.78
N THR A 164 8.24 -3.80 -11.20
CA THR A 164 9.23 -3.75 -12.29
C THR A 164 8.56 -3.43 -13.63
N LEU A 165 7.39 -4.01 -13.90
CA LEU A 165 6.60 -3.71 -15.10
C LEU A 165 6.24 -2.22 -15.19
N ARG A 166 5.87 -1.59 -14.06
CA ARG A 166 5.68 -0.12 -13.99
C ARG A 166 6.92 0.62 -14.43
N SER A 167 8.07 0.28 -13.85
CA SER A 167 9.34 0.94 -14.16
C SER A 167 9.70 0.80 -15.65
N LEU A 168 9.42 -0.35 -16.27
CA LEU A 168 9.63 -0.55 -17.70
C LEU A 168 8.69 0.31 -18.57
N ARG A 169 7.41 0.42 -18.21
CA ARG A 169 6.46 1.29 -18.92
C ARG A 169 6.89 2.76 -18.88
N TYR A 170 7.44 3.22 -17.76
CA TYR A 170 7.97 4.58 -17.64
C TYR A 170 9.05 4.87 -18.71
N PHE A 171 9.96 3.94 -18.95
CA PHE A 171 10.98 4.09 -19.99
C PHE A 171 10.39 4.14 -21.40
N ILE A 172 9.38 3.31 -21.71
CA ILE A 172 8.76 3.29 -23.04
C ILE A 172 8.05 4.60 -23.37
N ILE A 173 7.46 5.26 -22.36
CA ILE A 173 6.71 6.52 -22.57
C ILE A 173 7.65 7.74 -22.62
N THR A 174 8.83 7.66 -21.97
CA THR A 174 9.76 8.79 -21.84
C THR A 174 10.82 8.84 -22.96
N LEU A 175 11.00 7.75 -23.72
CA LEU A 175 11.88 7.66 -24.89
C LEU A 175 11.12 7.93 -26.19
#